data_AF-A7TNJ5-F1
#
_entry.id   AF-A7TNJ5-F1
#
_cell.length_a   1.000
_cell.length_b   1.000
_cell.length_c   1.000
_cell.angle_alpha   90.00
_cell.angle_beta   90.00
_cell.angle_gamma   90.00
#
_symmetry.space_group_name_H-M   'P 1'
#
loop_
_entity.id
_entity.type
_entity.pdbx_description
1 polymer ?
#
loop_
_entity_poly.entity_id
_entity_poly.type
_entity_poly.pdbx_seq_one_letter_code
_entity_poly.pdbx_strand_id
1 'polypeptide(L)'
;MSQHNNAFNQKKKAILDEINSLQPDLSPKGTIDELCLPIMHLINSHDDMVTTSSCSGRISVFAEGSKMHNGLQKVGGKGEGGKWLFVSHDNNNVIGWLETISKEGINFVETNIDDSTNHLDGGNRFILYKYEPFILHVKCRDFEMASKLYNVAMACGFRESGIGSNNLVAIRINIKLDVPIGYIDENTNDLKLFVPKDYILLLDRLTLSKFEENSRKMQELYDRIRVEIIEVPKSESSKVETKEERRERKMREGLAKQRIAQEQKMRNLSIEKEIID
;
A
#
# COMPACT_ATOMS: atom_id res chain seq x y z
N MET A 1 31.29 -18.73 3.64
CA MET A 1 30.51 -17.59 4.19
C MET A 1 30.82 -16.21 3.57
N SER A 2 31.50 -16.04 2.42
CA SER A 2 32.05 -14.70 2.06
C SER A 2 31.63 -14.01 0.74
N GLN A 3 30.82 -14.59 -0.15
CA GLN A 3 30.40 -13.87 -1.39
C GLN A 3 29.05 -13.16 -1.28
N HIS A 4 28.03 -13.79 -0.70
CA HIS A 4 26.69 -13.17 -0.55
C HIS A 4 26.69 -11.97 0.39
N ASN A 5 27.55 -11.99 1.42
CA ASN A 5 27.60 -10.91 2.41
C ASN A 5 28.09 -9.58 1.79
N ASN A 6 28.93 -9.66 0.75
CA ASN A 6 29.47 -8.49 0.07
C ASN A 6 28.48 -7.91 -0.97
N ALA A 7 27.79 -8.76 -1.72
CA ALA A 7 26.90 -8.32 -2.80
C ALA A 7 25.71 -7.46 -2.31
N PHE A 8 25.05 -7.87 -1.22
CA PHE A 8 23.97 -7.06 -0.64
C PHE A 8 24.51 -5.73 -0.09
N ASN A 9 25.62 -5.74 0.65
CA ASN A 9 26.19 -4.52 1.24
C ASN A 9 26.59 -3.50 0.17
N GLN A 10 27.19 -3.96 -0.94
CA GLN A 10 27.50 -3.10 -2.09
C GLN A 10 26.23 -2.50 -2.70
N LYS A 11 25.20 -3.31 -2.88
CA LYS A 11 23.92 -2.85 -3.45
C LYS A 11 23.20 -1.87 -2.51
N LYS A 12 23.16 -2.16 -1.21
CA LYS A 12 22.62 -1.25 -0.20
C LYS A 12 23.36 0.08 -0.22
N LYS A 13 24.70 0.05 -0.23
CA LYS A 13 25.50 1.27 -0.33
C LYS A 13 25.17 2.08 -1.58
N ALA A 14 25.13 1.45 -2.76
CA ALA A 14 24.80 2.13 -4.01
C ALA A 14 23.41 2.79 -3.98
N ILE A 15 22.40 2.11 -3.42
CA ILE A 15 21.05 2.66 -3.28
C ILE A 15 21.02 3.83 -2.29
N LEU A 16 21.75 3.74 -1.18
CA LEU A 16 21.84 4.85 -0.23
C LEU A 16 22.60 6.05 -0.81
N ASP A 17 23.64 5.82 -1.61
CA ASP A 17 24.36 6.88 -2.31
C ASP A 17 23.43 7.57 -3.34
N GLU A 18 22.56 6.82 -4.02
CA GLU A 18 21.53 7.35 -4.93
C GLU A 18 20.48 8.18 -4.18
N ILE A 19 19.93 7.67 -3.08
CA ILE A 19 18.94 8.36 -2.24
C ILE A 19 19.48 9.70 -1.70
N ASN A 20 20.78 9.75 -1.37
CA ASN A 20 21.43 10.96 -0.86
C ASN A 20 22.05 11.83 -1.96
N SER A 21 21.89 11.45 -3.24
CA SER A 21 22.44 12.22 -4.36
C SER A 21 21.60 13.47 -4.65
N LEU A 22 22.19 14.42 -5.38
CA LEU A 22 21.49 15.59 -5.90
C LEU A 22 20.71 15.30 -7.20
N GLN A 23 20.70 14.04 -7.66
CA GLN A 23 19.98 13.69 -8.88
C GLN A 23 18.47 13.72 -8.61
N PRO A 24 17.66 14.12 -9.61
CA PRO A 24 16.21 14.02 -9.50
C PRO A 24 15.79 12.58 -9.20
N ASP A 25 14.86 12.42 -8.27
CA ASP A 25 14.27 11.12 -7.96
C ASP A 25 13.51 10.57 -9.17
N LEU A 26 13.49 9.24 -9.33
CA LEU A 26 12.85 8.58 -10.47
C LEU A 26 11.32 8.61 -10.41
N SER A 27 10.73 9.05 -9.29
CA SER A 27 9.30 9.31 -9.25
C SER A 27 8.92 10.41 -10.24
N PRO A 28 7.69 10.41 -10.75
CA PRO A 28 7.20 11.50 -11.58
C PRO A 28 7.25 12.89 -10.93
N LYS A 29 7.34 12.95 -9.59
CA LYS A 29 7.50 14.21 -8.84
C LYS A 29 8.93 14.77 -8.96
N GLY A 30 9.91 13.91 -9.27
CA GLY A 30 11.34 14.30 -9.33
C GLY A 30 11.99 14.47 -7.95
N THR A 31 11.24 14.25 -6.88
CA THR A 31 11.70 14.37 -5.49
C THR A 31 11.12 13.24 -4.64
N ILE A 32 11.87 12.80 -3.63
CA ILE A 32 11.37 11.88 -2.61
C ILE A 32 10.17 12.49 -1.89
N ASP A 33 9.18 11.65 -1.60
CA ASP A 33 8.03 12.04 -0.78
C ASP A 33 8.45 12.17 0.68
N GLU A 34 8.43 13.41 1.21
CA GLU A 34 8.90 13.74 2.56
C GLU A 34 8.16 12.94 3.65
N LEU A 35 6.88 12.63 3.43
CA LEU A 35 6.08 11.83 4.37
C LEU A 35 6.58 10.38 4.49
N CYS A 36 7.36 9.89 3.53
CA CYS A 36 8.01 8.57 3.60
C CYS A 36 9.36 8.60 4.33
N LEU A 37 9.98 9.77 4.53
CA LEU A 37 11.34 9.85 5.09
C LEU A 37 11.47 9.16 6.45
N PRO A 38 10.53 9.31 7.42
CA PRO A 38 10.67 8.67 8.72
C PRO A 38 10.80 7.14 8.61
N ILE A 39 9.90 6.48 7.88
CA ILE A 39 9.93 5.02 7.72
C ILE A 39 11.10 4.56 6.85
N MET A 40 11.51 5.36 5.86
CA MET A 40 12.70 5.08 5.06
C MET A 40 13.96 5.09 5.92
N HIS A 41 14.15 6.10 6.77
CA HIS A 41 15.31 6.18 7.66
C HIS A 41 15.33 5.01 8.66
N LEU A 42 14.17 4.66 9.24
CA LEU A 42 14.05 3.53 10.16
C LEU A 42 14.43 2.20 9.49
N ILE A 43 13.98 1.96 8.26
CA ILE A 43 14.30 0.72 7.54
C ILE A 43 15.77 0.70 7.11
N ASN A 44 16.26 1.83 6.57
CA ASN A 44 17.62 1.93 6.07
C ASN A 44 18.68 1.86 7.18
N SER A 45 18.33 2.14 8.44
CA SER A 45 19.22 1.96 9.58
C SER A 45 19.50 0.49 9.91
N HIS A 46 18.71 -0.46 9.41
CA HIS A 46 18.94 -1.89 9.63
C HIS A 46 19.90 -2.49 8.60
N ASP A 47 20.97 -3.17 9.03
CA ASP A 47 22.04 -3.69 8.18
C ASP A 47 21.57 -4.59 7.02
N ASP A 48 20.43 -5.26 7.19
CA ASP A 48 19.90 -6.25 6.24
C ASP A 48 18.71 -5.77 5.40
N MET A 49 18.40 -4.47 5.44
CA MET A 49 17.31 -3.86 4.68
C MET A 49 17.75 -2.56 4.00
N VAL A 50 17.13 -2.27 2.85
CA VAL A 50 17.24 -0.98 2.17
C VAL A 50 15.96 -0.69 1.36
N THR A 51 15.44 0.53 1.45
CA THR A 51 14.29 0.98 0.67
C THR A 51 14.70 1.27 -0.78
N THR A 52 13.89 0.87 -1.75
CA THR A 52 14.19 1.07 -3.19
C THR A 52 13.18 1.94 -3.92
N SER A 53 11.98 2.12 -3.37
CA SER A 53 10.98 3.09 -3.83
C SER A 53 9.89 3.25 -2.79
N SER A 54 9.26 4.43 -2.73
CA SER A 54 8.21 4.75 -1.77
C SER A 54 7.24 5.79 -2.35
N CYS A 55 6.02 5.82 -1.82
CA CYS A 55 5.02 6.85 -2.08
C CYS A 55 4.10 6.90 -0.86
N SER A 56 3.86 8.07 -0.27
CA SER A 56 3.10 8.18 0.99
C SER A 56 1.61 7.98 0.78
N GLY A 57 1.16 8.14 -0.45
CA GLY A 57 -0.25 8.14 -0.84
C GLY A 57 -0.54 9.41 -1.63
N ARG A 58 -1.45 9.33 -2.59
CA ARG A 58 -1.78 10.47 -3.46
C ARG A 58 -3.23 10.47 -3.90
N ILE A 59 -3.74 11.67 -4.10
CA ILE A 59 -4.89 11.92 -4.96
C ILE A 59 -4.39 12.14 -6.39
N SER A 60 -5.11 11.61 -7.37
CA SER A 60 -4.87 11.94 -8.77
C SER A 60 -6.15 11.97 -9.57
N VAL A 61 -6.20 12.86 -10.56
CA VAL A 61 -7.22 12.83 -11.61
C VAL A 61 -6.52 12.46 -12.91
N PHE A 62 -6.90 11.33 -13.47
CA PHE A 62 -6.20 10.70 -14.59
C PHE A 62 -7.12 10.56 -15.78
N ALA A 63 -6.69 11.14 -16.90
CA ALA A 63 -7.30 10.93 -18.20
C ALA A 63 -6.71 9.66 -18.82
N GLU A 64 -7.54 8.64 -19.06
CA GLU A 64 -7.08 7.38 -19.64
C GLU A 64 -6.51 7.58 -21.04
N GLY A 65 -5.46 6.82 -21.38
CA GLY A 65 -4.99 6.71 -22.76
C GLY A 65 -5.76 5.65 -23.53
N SER A 66 -5.49 5.58 -24.82
CA SER A 66 -5.88 4.43 -25.64
C SER A 66 -4.64 3.78 -26.25
N LYS A 67 -4.71 2.47 -26.52
CA LYS A 67 -3.65 1.77 -27.25
C LYS A 67 -4.27 0.69 -28.13
N MET A 68 -3.81 0.59 -29.37
CA MET A 68 -4.14 -0.56 -30.21
C MET A 68 -3.43 -1.81 -29.69
N HIS A 69 -4.18 -2.87 -29.45
CA HIS A 69 -3.65 -4.18 -29.06
C HIS A 69 -4.35 -5.27 -29.88
N ASN A 70 -3.59 -5.98 -30.73
CA ASN A 70 -4.11 -7.02 -31.63
C ASN A 70 -5.30 -6.57 -32.51
N GLY A 71 -5.28 -5.32 -33.01
CA GLY A 71 -6.35 -4.77 -33.84
C GLY A 71 -7.60 -4.32 -33.08
N LEU A 72 -7.63 -4.47 -31.75
CA LEU A 72 -8.69 -3.94 -30.88
C LEU A 72 -8.16 -2.73 -30.11
N GLN A 73 -8.96 -1.67 -30.01
CA GLN A 73 -8.62 -0.51 -29.19
C GLN A 73 -8.83 -0.87 -27.72
N LYS A 74 -7.74 -0.84 -26.95
CA LYS A 74 -7.78 -1.03 -25.51
C LYS A 74 -7.65 0.33 -24.84
N VAL A 75 -8.68 0.73 -24.11
CA VAL A 75 -8.63 1.90 -23.25
C VAL A 75 -8.02 1.53 -21.89
N GLY A 76 -7.25 2.46 -21.34
CA GLY A 76 -6.77 2.39 -19.97
C GLY A 76 -5.27 2.66 -19.82
N GLY A 77 -4.90 3.08 -18.61
CA GLY A 77 -3.50 3.35 -18.25
C GLY A 77 -2.86 4.48 -19.07
N LYS A 78 -1.52 4.55 -19.03
CA LYS A 78 -0.69 5.59 -19.69
C LYS A 78 -0.43 5.32 -21.18
N GLY A 79 -1.38 4.75 -21.91
CA GLY A 79 -1.27 4.55 -23.37
C GLY A 79 -1.10 5.86 -24.15
N GLU A 80 -1.33 5.86 -25.46
CA GLU A 80 -1.32 7.10 -26.24
C GLU A 80 -2.41 8.05 -25.70
N GLY A 81 -1.96 9.24 -25.26
CA GLY A 81 -2.83 10.28 -24.70
C GLY A 81 -3.17 10.15 -23.21
N GLY A 82 -2.73 9.10 -22.51
CA GLY A 82 -3.00 8.93 -21.09
C GLY A 82 -2.17 9.88 -20.23
N LYS A 83 -2.80 10.74 -19.43
CA LYS A 83 -2.11 11.80 -18.68
C LYS A 83 -2.75 12.09 -17.33
N TRP A 84 -1.95 12.49 -16.36
CA TRP A 84 -2.47 13.10 -15.15
C TRP A 84 -2.95 14.52 -15.45
N LEU A 85 -4.19 14.81 -15.09
CA LEU A 85 -4.75 16.15 -15.07
C LEU A 85 -4.44 16.83 -13.73
N PHE A 86 -4.37 16.05 -12.66
CA PHE A 86 -4.05 16.52 -11.31
C PHE A 86 -3.33 15.42 -10.52
N VAL A 87 -2.36 15.76 -9.69
CA VAL A 87 -1.73 14.87 -8.69
C VAL A 87 -1.31 15.67 -7.46
N SER A 88 -1.63 15.17 -6.27
CA SER A 88 -1.10 15.71 -5.02
C SER A 88 -0.84 14.60 -4.00
N HIS A 89 0.23 14.75 -3.22
CA HIS A 89 0.51 13.94 -2.02
C HIS A 89 0.07 14.65 -0.73
N ASP A 90 -0.30 15.93 -0.84
CA ASP A 90 -0.77 16.77 0.25
C ASP A 90 -2.30 16.74 0.30
N ASN A 91 -2.83 16.43 1.49
CA ASN A 91 -4.27 16.35 1.74
C ASN A 91 -4.93 17.74 1.71
N ASN A 92 -4.18 18.83 1.92
CA ASN A 92 -4.69 20.20 1.84
C ASN A 92 -5.10 20.59 0.42
N ASN A 93 -4.56 19.90 -0.60
CA ASN A 93 -4.90 20.13 -2.00
C ASN A 93 -6.06 19.24 -2.49
N VAL A 94 -6.69 18.45 -1.61
CA VAL A 94 -7.80 17.58 -1.99
C VAL A 94 -9.04 18.41 -2.31
N ILE A 95 -9.44 19.31 -1.42
CA ILE A 95 -10.58 20.20 -1.70
C ILE A 95 -10.10 21.33 -2.60
N GLY A 96 -10.84 21.60 -3.68
CA GLY A 96 -10.53 22.70 -4.58
C GLY A 96 -9.59 22.33 -5.75
N TRP A 97 -9.36 21.04 -5.96
CA TRP A 97 -8.49 20.57 -7.05
C TRP A 97 -9.04 20.95 -8.43
N LEU A 98 -10.37 20.96 -8.59
CA LEU A 98 -11.04 21.31 -9.84
C LEU A 98 -10.79 22.77 -10.23
N GLU A 99 -10.88 23.69 -9.28
CA GLU A 99 -10.57 25.11 -9.46
C GLU A 99 -9.08 25.33 -9.72
N THR A 100 -8.23 24.52 -9.08
CA THR A 100 -6.77 24.59 -9.26
C THR A 100 -6.39 24.30 -10.70
N ILE A 101 -6.84 23.18 -11.26
CA ILE A 101 -6.52 22.82 -12.65
C ILE A 101 -7.24 23.71 -13.68
N SER A 102 -8.40 24.27 -13.33
CA SER A 102 -9.06 25.28 -14.18
C SER A 102 -8.18 26.51 -14.36
N LYS A 103 -7.50 26.97 -13.29
CA LYS A 103 -6.52 28.07 -13.35
C LYS A 103 -5.28 27.72 -14.16
N GLU A 104 -4.94 26.43 -14.24
CA GLU A 104 -3.85 25.91 -15.07
C GLU A 104 -4.25 25.68 -16.53
N GLY A 105 -5.49 26.05 -16.90
CA GLY A 105 -6.01 25.97 -18.27
C GLY A 105 -6.68 24.65 -18.62
N ILE A 106 -6.88 23.76 -17.65
CA ILE A 106 -7.60 22.49 -17.82
C ILE A 106 -9.05 22.69 -17.35
N ASN A 107 -9.95 22.89 -18.31
CA ASN A 107 -11.37 23.12 -18.03
C ASN A 107 -12.21 21.87 -18.35
N PHE A 108 -13.25 21.66 -17.56
CA PHE A 108 -14.26 20.63 -17.82
C PHE A 108 -15.52 21.27 -18.37
N VAL A 109 -16.14 20.58 -19.33
CA VAL A 109 -17.45 20.91 -19.86
C VAL A 109 -18.49 20.11 -19.09
N GLU A 110 -19.42 20.81 -18.43
CA GLU A 110 -20.57 20.17 -17.78
C GLU A 110 -21.50 19.60 -18.87
N THR A 111 -21.89 18.33 -18.73
CA THR A 111 -22.78 17.68 -19.68
C THR A 111 -24.02 17.15 -18.97
N ASN A 112 -25.19 17.27 -19.60
CA ASN A 112 -26.41 16.66 -19.08
C ASN A 112 -26.25 15.13 -19.09
N ILE A 113 -26.53 14.51 -17.95
CA ILE A 113 -26.31 13.08 -17.69
C ILE A 113 -27.12 12.23 -18.68
N ASP A 114 -28.38 12.62 -18.93
CA ASP A 114 -29.35 11.83 -19.70
C ASP A 114 -28.98 11.66 -21.19
N ASP A 115 -28.25 12.60 -21.79
CA ASP A 115 -27.78 12.49 -23.19
C ASP A 115 -26.37 11.89 -23.30
N SER A 116 -25.54 12.04 -22.27
CA SER A 116 -24.10 11.72 -22.35
C SER A 116 -23.79 10.26 -22.05
N THR A 117 -24.50 9.61 -21.12
CA THR A 117 -24.16 8.24 -20.71
C THR A 117 -24.73 7.16 -21.63
N ASN A 118 -25.74 7.46 -22.44
CA ASN A 118 -26.38 6.49 -23.33
C ASN A 118 -25.45 5.95 -24.42
N HIS A 119 -24.35 6.65 -24.69
CA HIS A 119 -23.35 6.29 -25.69
C HIS A 119 -21.99 5.89 -25.08
N LEU A 120 -21.88 5.84 -23.75
CA LEU A 120 -20.63 5.47 -23.08
C LEU A 120 -20.58 3.96 -22.85
N ASP A 121 -19.49 3.34 -23.29
CA ASP A 121 -19.16 1.95 -23.02
C ASP A 121 -17.69 1.80 -22.61
N GLY A 122 -17.22 0.56 -22.49
CA GLY A 122 -15.83 0.26 -22.12
C GLY A 122 -14.78 0.66 -23.16
N GLY A 123 -15.19 1.17 -24.32
CA GLY A 123 -14.34 1.71 -25.37
C GLY A 123 -14.07 3.21 -25.26
N ASN A 124 -14.76 3.93 -24.35
CA ASN A 124 -14.52 5.35 -24.11
C ASN A 124 -13.36 5.57 -23.13
N ARG A 125 -12.58 6.64 -23.35
CA ARG A 125 -11.53 7.09 -22.43
C ARG A 125 -12.13 7.84 -21.26
N PHE A 126 -12.07 7.26 -20.07
CA PHE A 126 -12.59 7.89 -18.87
C PHE A 126 -11.59 8.82 -18.20
N ILE A 127 -12.13 9.73 -17.40
CA ILE A 127 -11.41 10.56 -16.46
C ILE A 127 -11.67 9.98 -15.07
N LEU A 128 -10.61 9.47 -14.45
CA LEU A 128 -10.67 8.74 -13.19
C LEU A 128 -10.22 9.63 -12.05
N TYR A 129 -11.07 9.78 -11.05
CA TYR A 129 -10.71 10.32 -9.75
C TYR A 129 -10.19 9.18 -8.86
N LYS A 130 -8.94 9.28 -8.42
CA LYS A 130 -8.25 8.20 -7.72
C LYS A 130 -7.62 8.65 -6.43
N TYR A 131 -7.70 7.78 -5.42
CA TYR A 131 -6.80 7.78 -4.28
C TYR A 131 -5.96 6.50 -4.30
N GLU A 132 -4.65 6.65 -4.33
CA GLU A 132 -3.69 5.55 -4.32
C GLU A 132 -2.91 5.62 -3.00
N PRO A 133 -2.97 4.60 -2.13
CA PRO A 133 -2.41 4.67 -0.77
C PRO A 133 -0.90 4.44 -0.74
N PHE A 134 -0.35 4.43 0.47
CA PHE A 134 1.05 4.14 0.74
C PHE A 134 1.54 2.86 0.05
N ILE A 135 2.72 2.97 -0.58
CA ILE A 135 3.48 1.84 -1.09
C ILE A 135 4.95 2.00 -0.74
N LEU A 136 5.59 0.89 -0.39
CA LEU A 136 7.01 0.86 -0.06
C LEU A 136 7.63 -0.44 -0.57
N HIS A 137 8.76 -0.33 -1.26
CA HIS A 137 9.57 -1.48 -1.66
C HIS A 137 10.86 -1.53 -0.84
N VAL A 138 11.13 -2.69 -0.26
CA VAL A 138 12.29 -2.92 0.61
C VAL A 138 13.05 -4.14 0.13
N LYS A 139 14.30 -3.93 -0.26
CA LYS A 139 15.22 -5.01 -0.60
C LYS A 139 15.85 -5.54 0.69
N CYS A 140 15.62 -6.82 0.97
CA CYS A 140 16.19 -7.51 2.13
C CYS A 140 17.42 -8.35 1.73
N ARG A 141 18.31 -8.63 2.68
CA ARG A 141 19.50 -9.48 2.48
C ARG A 141 19.09 -10.87 2.02
N ASP A 142 18.27 -11.52 2.83
CA ASP A 142 17.85 -12.90 2.67
C ASP A 142 16.33 -13.03 2.81
N PHE A 143 15.85 -14.25 2.60
CA PHE A 143 14.43 -14.56 2.71
C PHE A 143 13.93 -14.47 4.16
N GLU A 144 14.79 -14.73 5.14
CA GLU A 144 14.41 -14.67 6.55
C GLU A 144 14.03 -13.24 6.95
N MET A 145 14.89 -12.27 6.64
CA MET A 145 14.61 -10.86 6.87
C MET A 145 13.40 -10.37 6.06
N ALA A 146 13.28 -10.81 4.80
CA ALA A 146 12.11 -10.48 3.96
C ALA A 146 10.80 -11.03 4.56
N SER A 147 10.82 -12.27 5.03
CA SER A 147 9.69 -12.93 5.68
C SER A 147 9.30 -12.22 6.98
N LYS A 148 10.29 -11.82 7.80
CA LYS A 148 10.05 -11.06 9.02
C LYS A 148 9.35 -9.73 8.73
N LEU A 149 9.89 -8.93 7.81
CA LEU A 149 9.31 -7.65 7.42
C LEU A 149 7.90 -7.81 6.81
N TYR A 150 7.72 -8.80 5.94
CA TYR A 150 6.41 -9.12 5.35
C TYR A 150 5.38 -9.46 6.43
N ASN A 151 5.71 -10.30 7.42
CA ASN A 151 4.80 -10.67 8.49
C ASN A 151 4.41 -9.47 9.36
N VAL A 152 5.36 -8.58 9.67
CA VAL A 152 5.08 -7.31 10.36
C VAL A 152 4.10 -6.45 9.57
N ALA A 153 4.32 -6.29 8.26
CA ALA A 153 3.42 -5.54 7.38
C ALA A 153 2.00 -6.15 7.33
N MET A 154 1.91 -7.48 7.20
CA MET A 154 0.62 -8.20 7.21
C MET A 154 -0.14 -8.01 8.53
N ALA A 155 0.56 -8.03 9.66
CA ALA A 155 0.00 -7.78 10.98
C ALA A 155 -0.54 -6.35 11.13
N CYS A 156 0.08 -5.37 10.47
CA CYS A 156 -0.41 -3.98 10.42
C CYS A 156 -1.57 -3.76 9.43
N GLY A 157 -1.97 -4.79 8.67
CA GLY A 157 -3.09 -4.72 7.72
C GLY A 157 -2.70 -4.42 6.28
N PHE A 158 -1.40 -4.47 5.92
CA PHE A 158 -0.93 -4.32 4.54
C PHE A 158 -1.14 -5.63 3.76
N ARG A 159 -2.39 -6.03 3.57
CA ARG A 159 -2.80 -7.34 3.04
C ARG A 159 -2.47 -7.59 1.57
N GLU A 160 -2.11 -6.56 0.82
CA GLU A 160 -1.68 -6.68 -0.58
C GLU A 160 -0.15 -6.79 -0.71
N SER A 161 0.55 -6.93 0.41
CA SER A 161 2.00 -7.07 0.43
C SER A 161 2.45 -8.43 -0.14
N GLY A 162 3.70 -8.50 -0.59
CA GLY A 162 4.28 -9.75 -1.07
C GLY A 162 5.80 -9.70 -1.15
N ILE A 163 6.43 -10.87 -1.19
CA ILE A 163 7.87 -11.04 -1.38
C ILE A 163 8.11 -11.41 -2.83
N GLY A 164 8.72 -10.51 -3.58
CA GLY A 164 9.12 -10.70 -4.97
C GLY A 164 10.47 -11.40 -5.12
N SER A 165 10.98 -11.42 -6.36
CA SER A 165 12.30 -11.94 -6.67
C SER A 165 13.39 -11.20 -5.91
N ASN A 166 14.49 -11.90 -5.61
CA ASN A 166 15.62 -11.34 -4.88
C ASN A 166 15.19 -10.73 -3.52
N ASN A 167 14.28 -11.33 -2.76
CA ASN A 167 13.90 -10.87 -1.42
C ASN A 167 13.44 -9.40 -1.38
N LEU A 168 12.77 -8.94 -2.45
CA LEU A 168 12.17 -7.60 -2.51
C LEU A 168 10.77 -7.66 -1.90
N VAL A 169 10.59 -7.06 -0.72
CA VAL A 169 9.29 -6.95 -0.07
C VAL A 169 8.57 -5.74 -0.62
N ALA A 170 7.41 -5.95 -1.22
CA ALA A 170 6.48 -4.90 -1.61
C ALA A 170 5.41 -4.78 -0.53
N ILE A 171 5.39 -3.66 0.19
CA ILE A 171 4.42 -3.36 1.23
C ILE A 171 3.30 -2.50 0.61
N ARG A 172 2.07 -3.03 0.62
CA ARG A 172 0.89 -2.40 0.00
C ARG A 172 -0.38 -2.64 0.81
N ILE A 173 -1.29 -1.68 0.75
CA ILE A 173 -2.58 -1.72 1.44
C ILE A 173 -3.73 -1.33 0.51
N ASN A 174 -4.90 -1.90 0.74
CA ASN A 174 -6.09 -1.64 -0.06
C ASN A 174 -6.98 -0.57 0.60
N ILE A 175 -6.54 0.70 0.54
CA ILE A 175 -7.31 1.90 0.96
C ILE A 175 -7.71 2.73 -0.27
N LYS A 176 -7.64 2.15 -1.47
CA LYS A 176 -7.81 2.86 -2.73
C LYS A 176 -9.24 3.38 -2.94
N LEU A 177 -9.33 4.45 -3.74
CA LEU A 177 -10.56 4.93 -4.37
C LEU A 177 -10.27 5.04 -5.88
N ASP A 178 -11.15 4.56 -6.72
CA ASP A 178 -10.98 4.59 -8.18
C ASP A 178 -12.37 4.73 -8.81
N VAL A 179 -12.71 5.95 -9.24
CA VAL A 179 -14.07 6.32 -9.65
C VAL A 179 -14.03 7.13 -10.95
N PRO A 180 -14.75 6.72 -12.01
CA PRO A 180 -14.88 7.54 -13.20
C PRO A 180 -15.80 8.73 -12.91
N ILE A 181 -15.35 9.94 -13.26
CA ILE A 181 -16.10 11.20 -13.04
C ILE A 181 -16.46 11.91 -14.35
N GLY A 182 -15.86 11.48 -15.45
CA GLY A 182 -16.00 12.09 -16.75
C GLY A 182 -15.39 11.24 -17.84
N TYR A 183 -15.39 11.76 -19.06
CA TYR A 183 -14.80 11.13 -20.23
C TYR A 183 -14.19 12.19 -21.15
N ILE A 184 -13.37 11.74 -22.09
CA ILE A 184 -12.85 12.57 -23.16
C ILE A 184 -13.75 12.37 -24.39
N ASP A 185 -14.30 13.45 -24.90
CA ASP A 185 -15.06 13.40 -26.15
C ASP A 185 -14.07 13.33 -27.33
N GLU A 186 -14.03 12.21 -28.05
CA GLU A 186 -13.05 11.99 -29.13
C GLU A 186 -13.24 12.94 -30.34
N ASN A 187 -14.43 13.52 -30.52
CA ASN A 187 -14.70 14.41 -31.66
C ASN A 187 -14.22 15.84 -31.39
N THR A 188 -14.36 16.29 -30.15
CA THR A 188 -14.04 17.67 -29.72
C THR A 188 -12.73 17.75 -28.93
N ASN A 189 -12.26 16.61 -28.41
CA ASN A 189 -11.18 16.48 -27.44
C ASN A 189 -11.45 17.22 -26.11
N ASP A 190 -12.73 17.47 -25.81
CA ASP A 190 -13.17 18.13 -24.57
C ASP A 190 -13.19 17.14 -23.40
N LEU A 191 -12.85 17.64 -22.21
CA LEU A 191 -12.99 16.91 -20.95
C LEU A 191 -14.42 17.11 -20.43
N LYS A 192 -15.26 16.07 -20.49
CA LYS A 192 -16.66 16.15 -20.09
C LYS A 192 -16.87 15.53 -18.72
N LEU A 193 -17.45 16.28 -17.78
CA LEU A 193 -17.95 15.70 -16.52
C LEU A 193 -19.37 15.18 -16.72
N PHE A 194 -19.62 13.95 -16.28
CA PHE A 194 -20.97 13.39 -16.19
C PHE A 194 -21.46 13.36 -14.73
N VAL A 195 -20.67 13.84 -13.78
CA VAL A 195 -21.06 13.95 -12.36
C VAL A 195 -21.21 15.41 -11.94
N PRO A 196 -22.17 15.73 -11.06
CA PRO A 196 -22.31 17.08 -10.53
C PRO A 196 -21.15 17.43 -9.58
N LYS A 197 -20.88 18.73 -9.39
CA LYS A 197 -19.84 19.22 -8.47
C LYS A 197 -20.03 18.75 -7.02
N ASP A 198 -21.28 18.62 -6.56
CA ASP A 198 -21.57 18.09 -5.21
C ASP A 198 -21.09 16.65 -5.04
N TYR A 199 -21.09 15.84 -6.11
CA TYR A 199 -20.52 14.49 -6.09
C TYR A 199 -18.99 14.53 -5.98
N ILE A 200 -18.33 15.47 -6.68
CA ILE A 200 -16.88 15.67 -6.53
C ILE A 200 -16.55 16.07 -5.09
N LEU A 201 -17.30 16.99 -4.48
CA LEU A 201 -17.11 17.36 -3.06
C LEU A 201 -17.30 16.17 -2.11
N LEU A 202 -18.22 15.24 -2.42
CA LEU A 202 -18.33 13.99 -1.67
C LEU A 202 -17.07 13.11 -1.82
N LEU A 203 -16.57 12.95 -3.05
CA LEU A 203 -15.33 12.21 -3.32
C LEU A 203 -14.12 12.85 -2.62
N ASP A 204 -14.03 14.17 -2.58
CA ASP A 204 -12.98 14.91 -1.86
C ASP A 204 -13.01 14.56 -0.36
N ARG A 205 -14.19 14.59 0.27
CA ARG A 205 -14.35 14.21 1.69
C ARG A 205 -13.99 12.74 1.95
N LEU A 206 -14.38 11.84 1.04
CA LEU A 206 -13.99 10.44 1.13
C LEU A 206 -12.47 10.27 1.03
N THR A 207 -11.83 10.97 0.10
CA THR A 207 -10.37 10.97 -0.06
C THR A 207 -9.65 11.50 1.17
N LEU A 208 -10.14 12.57 1.82
CA LEU A 208 -9.58 13.04 3.08
C LEU A 208 -9.60 11.94 4.16
N SER A 209 -10.73 11.24 4.32
CA SER A 209 -10.81 10.10 5.23
C SER A 209 -9.85 8.96 4.85
N LYS A 210 -9.59 8.75 3.55
CA LYS A 210 -8.58 7.78 3.09
C LYS A 210 -7.16 8.22 3.43
N PHE A 211 -6.82 9.50 3.30
CA PHE A 211 -5.54 10.05 3.74
C PHE A 211 -5.33 9.83 5.24
N GLU A 212 -6.34 10.12 6.06
CA GLU A 212 -6.27 9.92 7.53
C GLU A 212 -6.00 8.46 7.90
N GLU A 213 -6.78 7.52 7.35
CA GLU A 213 -6.59 6.09 7.59
C GLU A 213 -5.24 5.59 7.08
N ASN A 214 -4.79 6.09 5.93
CA ASN A 214 -3.49 5.75 5.35
C ASN A 214 -2.33 6.25 6.23
N SER A 215 -2.37 7.49 6.72
CA SER A 215 -1.39 8.04 7.66
C SER A 215 -1.36 7.24 8.96
N ARG A 216 -2.53 6.87 9.49
CA ARG A 216 -2.64 5.99 10.67
C ARG A 216 -1.96 4.64 10.43
N LYS A 217 -2.16 4.05 9.26
CA LYS A 217 -1.55 2.76 8.88
C LYS A 217 -0.05 2.85 8.66
N MET A 218 0.45 3.94 8.08
CA MET A 218 1.88 4.22 7.96
C MET A 218 2.53 4.33 9.35
N GLN A 219 1.89 5.02 10.28
CA GLN A 219 2.38 5.16 11.65
C GLN A 219 2.38 3.80 12.39
N GLU A 220 1.29 3.03 12.27
CA GLU A 220 1.20 1.69 12.86
C GLU A 220 2.33 0.76 12.35
N LEU A 221 2.62 0.82 11.05
CA LEU A 221 3.72 0.08 10.44
C LEU A 221 5.08 0.53 10.95
N TYR A 222 5.30 1.85 11.01
CA TYR A 222 6.53 2.44 11.53
C TYR A 222 6.81 1.95 12.96
N ASP A 223 5.84 2.08 13.86
CA ASP A 223 6.01 1.70 15.26
C ASP A 223 6.24 0.20 15.42
N ARG A 224 5.55 -0.64 14.63
CA ARG A 224 5.74 -2.09 14.70
C ARG A 224 7.09 -2.54 14.15
N ILE A 225 7.58 -1.91 13.07
CA ILE A 225 8.94 -2.17 12.56
C ILE A 225 9.98 -1.76 13.60
N ARG A 226 9.81 -0.60 14.23
CA ARG A 226 10.74 -0.10 15.26
C ARG A 226 10.89 -1.12 16.39
N VAL A 227 9.77 -1.57 16.95
CA VAL A 227 9.74 -2.48 18.10
C VAL A 227 10.17 -3.91 17.72
N GLU A 228 9.63 -4.48 16.64
CA GLU A 228 9.81 -5.91 16.33
C GLU A 228 11.03 -6.23 15.45
N ILE A 229 11.63 -5.22 14.81
CA ILE A 229 12.79 -5.43 13.92
C ILE A 229 14.01 -4.68 14.42
N ILE A 230 13.88 -3.39 14.76
CA ILE A 230 15.03 -2.53 15.04
C ILE A 230 15.50 -2.66 16.51
N GLU A 231 14.58 -2.60 17.46
CA GLU A 231 14.89 -2.59 18.91
C GLU A 231 15.08 -4.00 19.50
N VAL A 232 14.98 -5.06 18.69
CA VAL A 232 15.12 -6.43 19.18
C VAL A 232 16.56 -6.70 19.64
N PRO A 233 16.77 -7.15 20.90
CA PRO A 233 18.09 -7.54 21.37
C PRO A 233 18.66 -8.66 20.50
N LYS A 234 19.93 -8.51 20.05
CA LYS A 234 20.67 -9.51 19.25
C LYS A 234 20.85 -10.89 19.92
N SER A 235 20.25 -11.14 21.08
CA SER A 235 20.39 -12.37 21.87
C SER A 235 19.32 -13.44 21.61
N GLU A 236 18.25 -13.16 20.86
CA GLU A 236 17.18 -14.16 20.60
C GLU A 236 17.23 -14.81 19.20
N SER A 237 18.17 -14.42 18.33
CA SER A 237 18.27 -14.95 16.96
C SER A 237 18.86 -16.37 16.82
N SER A 238 18.95 -17.15 17.90
CA SER A 238 19.56 -18.49 17.85
C SER A 238 18.91 -19.54 18.74
N LYS A 239 17.58 -19.57 18.81
CA LYS A 239 16.86 -20.81 19.14
C LYS A 239 15.84 -21.14 18.08
N VAL A 240 16.33 -21.63 16.94
CA VAL A 240 15.50 -22.44 16.04
C VAL A 240 15.14 -23.70 16.83
N GLU A 241 13.91 -23.73 17.35
CA GLU A 241 13.33 -24.92 18.00
C GLU A 241 13.48 -26.10 17.04
N THR A 242 14.27 -27.10 17.44
CA THR A 242 14.45 -28.34 16.68
C THR A 242 13.10 -29.05 16.50
N LYS A 243 13.02 -29.93 15.50
CA LYS A 243 11.78 -30.69 15.23
C LYS A 243 11.34 -31.51 16.46
N GLU A 244 12.29 -32.03 17.22
CA GLU A 244 12.09 -32.66 18.52
C GLU A 244 11.52 -31.68 19.57
N GLU A 245 12.15 -30.51 19.78
CA GLU A 245 11.67 -29.52 20.76
C GLU A 245 10.24 -29.05 20.44
N ARG A 246 9.93 -28.86 19.15
CA ARG A 246 8.59 -28.49 18.67
C ARG A 246 7.56 -29.59 18.92
N ARG A 247 7.97 -30.86 18.83
CA ARG A 247 7.12 -32.03 19.12
C ARG A 247 6.84 -32.13 20.61
N GLU A 248 7.86 -31.95 21.44
CA GLU A 248 7.73 -31.97 22.89
C GLU A 248 6.85 -30.85 23.42
N ARG A 249 6.99 -29.63 22.88
CA ARG A 249 6.12 -28.50 23.25
C ARG A 249 4.66 -28.77 22.90
N LYS A 250 4.38 -29.25 21.69
CA LYS A 250 3.00 -29.62 21.28
C LYS A 250 2.41 -30.75 22.13
N MET A 251 3.22 -31.72 22.54
CA MET A 251 2.78 -32.79 23.43
C MET A 251 2.45 -32.26 24.83
N ARG A 252 3.28 -31.35 25.36
CA ARG A 252 3.09 -30.70 26.67
C ARG A 252 1.84 -29.80 26.69
N GLU A 253 1.64 -28.99 25.65
CA GLU A 253 0.45 -28.16 25.48
C GLU A 253 -0.82 -29.02 25.31
N GLY A 254 -0.73 -30.15 24.59
CA GLY A 254 -1.82 -31.11 24.44
C GLY A 254 -2.23 -31.75 25.77
N LEU A 255 -1.28 -32.23 26.57
CA LEU A 255 -1.55 -32.78 27.90
C LEU A 255 -2.15 -31.73 28.84
N ALA A 256 -1.66 -30.49 28.80
CA ALA A 256 -2.19 -29.41 29.65
C ALA A 256 -3.66 -29.10 29.31
N LYS A 257 -4.00 -29.02 28.02
CA LYS A 257 -5.40 -28.84 27.58
C LYS A 257 -6.29 -30.00 28.00
N GLN A 258 -5.77 -31.24 27.95
CA GLN A 258 -6.52 -32.41 28.38
C GLN A 258 -6.78 -32.42 29.89
N ARG A 259 -5.80 -32.01 30.71
CA ARG A 259 -5.95 -31.86 32.16
C ARG A 259 -7.00 -30.80 32.51
N ILE A 260 -6.92 -29.62 31.89
CA ILE A 260 -7.89 -28.54 32.11
C ILE A 260 -9.31 -28.99 31.72
N ALA A 261 -9.46 -29.71 30.60
CA ALA A 261 -10.76 -30.23 30.19
C ALA A 261 -11.31 -31.31 31.15
N GLN A 262 -10.44 -32.15 31.72
CA GLN A 262 -10.83 -33.14 32.73
C GLN A 262 -11.23 -32.47 34.05
N GLU A 263 -10.49 -31.47 34.51
CA GLU A 263 -10.81 -30.70 35.71
C GLU A 263 -12.14 -29.94 35.56
N GLN A 264 -12.38 -29.32 34.40
CA GLN A 264 -13.66 -28.67 34.10
C GLN A 264 -14.82 -29.67 34.07
N LYS A 265 -14.62 -30.85 33.48
CA LYS A 265 -15.64 -31.90 33.45
C LYS A 265 -15.96 -32.42 34.85
N MET A 266 -14.94 -32.66 35.68
CA MET A 266 -15.11 -33.07 37.07
C MET A 266 -15.81 -32.01 37.91
N ARG A 267 -15.47 -30.73 37.69
CA ARG A 267 -16.11 -29.59 38.36
C ARG A 267 -17.58 -29.43 37.98
N ASN A 268 -17.94 -29.66 36.72
CA ASN A 268 -19.33 -29.62 36.27
C ASN A 268 -20.13 -30.79 36.86
N LEU A 269 -19.53 -32.00 36.91
CA LEU A 269 -20.14 -33.18 37.54
C LEU A 269 -20.36 -33.03 39.05
N SER A 270 -19.49 -32.29 39.76
CA SER A 270 -19.71 -31.99 41.18
C SER A 270 -20.83 -30.97 41.39
N ILE A 271 -20.94 -29.95 40.54
CA ILE A 271 -22.00 -28.93 40.62
C ILE A 271 -23.37 -29.56 40.30
N GLU A 272 -23.45 -30.45 39.32
CA GLU A 272 -24.69 -31.17 39.00
C GLU A 272 -25.17 -32.07 40.16
N LYS A 273 -24.26 -32.63 40.97
CA LYS A 273 -24.62 -33.42 42.14
C LYS A 273 -25.11 -32.55 43.30
N GLU A 274 -24.54 -31.37 43.51
CA GLU A 274 -24.98 -30.42 44.56
C GLU A 274 -26.33 -29.76 44.26
N ILE A 275 -26.81 -29.80 43.01
CA ILE A 275 -28.12 -29.23 42.61
C ILE A 275 -29.26 -30.27 42.76
N ILE A 276 -28.93 -31.56 42.90
CA ILE A 276 -29.90 -32.66 42.94
C ILE A 276 -30.15 -33.17 44.37
N ASP A 277 -29.31 -32.79 45.34
CA ASP A 277 -29.51 -32.97 46.79
C ASP A 277 -30.12 -31.72 47.46
#